data_AF-X1W110-F1
#
_entry.id   AF-X1W110-F1
#
_cell.length_a   1.000
_cell.length_b   1.000
_cell.length_c   1.000
_cell.angle_alpha   90.00
_cell.angle_beta   90.00
_cell.angle_gamma   90.00
#
_symmetry.space_group_name_H-M   'P 1'
#
loop_
_entity.id
_entity.type
_entity.pdbx_description
1 polymer ?
#
loop_
_entity_poly.entity_id
_entity_poly.type
_entity_poly.pdbx_seq_one_letter_code
_entity_poly.pdbx_strand_id
1 'polypeptide(L)'
;LLNPDGSAFNSYQQRQIEEMILNDSLGVAPWEEIKGSGIQNGVIKQHIERILQDFQAELKLKVVVDCGCGAASVVTPYLLRKLGCEVVEINCYPSGFFPRGIEPTESNLQDLMKATREFGADLGIAHDGDGDRMMAVDDKGRFISGDKMLAIFAQALQAKEVVTTIDASMAIDEMGL
;
A
#
# COMPACT_ATOMS: atom_id res chain seq x y z
N LEU A 1 -2.45 -11.63 11.39
CA LEU A 1 -1.35 -11.79 12.38
C LEU A 1 -0.03 -11.90 11.63
N LEU A 2 1.07 -11.44 12.21
CA LEU A 2 2.37 -11.32 11.54
C LEU A 2 3.46 -12.08 12.31
N ASN A 3 4.37 -12.71 11.56
CA ASN A 3 5.57 -13.37 12.06
C ASN A 3 6.65 -12.32 12.42
N PRO A 4 7.71 -12.70 13.18
CA PRO A 4 8.81 -11.79 13.51
C PRO A 4 9.56 -11.21 12.30
N ASP A 5 9.50 -11.88 11.14
CA ASP A 5 10.07 -11.40 9.87
C ASP A 5 9.13 -10.46 9.09
N GLY A 6 7.94 -10.19 9.61
CA GLY A 6 6.92 -9.36 8.99
C GLY A 6 5.97 -10.10 8.04
N SER A 7 6.20 -11.38 7.75
CA SER A 7 5.31 -12.16 6.90
C SER A 7 3.96 -12.42 7.59
N ALA A 8 2.89 -12.52 6.80
CA ALA A 8 1.59 -12.93 7.31
C ALA A 8 1.62 -14.39 7.78
N PHE A 9 0.82 -14.70 8.81
CA PHE A 9 0.64 -16.08 9.25
C PHE A 9 0.09 -16.94 8.11
N ASN A 10 0.66 -18.12 7.91
CA ASN A 10 0.19 -19.07 6.92
C ASN A 10 -1.09 -19.80 7.39
N SER A 11 -1.73 -20.56 6.49
CA SER A 11 -2.98 -21.26 6.79
C SER A 11 -2.89 -22.25 7.94
N TYR A 12 -1.72 -22.86 8.16
CA TYR A 12 -1.51 -23.78 9.28
C TYR A 12 -1.50 -23.01 10.61
N GLN A 13 -0.72 -21.93 10.70
CA GLN A 13 -0.66 -21.08 11.89
C GLN A 13 -2.01 -20.44 12.21
N GLN A 14 -2.74 -19.98 11.20
CA GLN A 14 -4.10 -19.44 11.37
C GLN A 14 -5.04 -20.50 11.97
N ARG A 15 -5.04 -21.72 11.41
CA ARG A 15 -5.88 -22.82 11.90
C ARG A 15 -5.56 -23.20 13.35
N GLN A 16 -4.28 -23.24 13.73
CA GLN A 16 -3.90 -23.52 15.12
C GLN A 16 -4.54 -22.51 16.09
N ILE A 17 -4.55 -21.22 15.72
CA ILE A 17 -5.14 -20.16 16.56
C ILE A 17 -6.65 -20.27 16.58
N GLU A 18 -7.29 -20.53 15.44
CA GLU A 18 -8.72 -20.77 15.36
C GLU A 18 -9.14 -21.96 16.23
N GLU A 19 -8.42 -23.08 16.16
CA GLU A 19 -8.65 -24.26 16.99
C GLU A 19 -8.47 -23.94 18.49
N MET A 20 -7.48 -23.11 18.84
CA MET A 20 -7.28 -22.69 20.22
C MET A 20 -8.44 -21.82 20.74
N ILE A 21 -8.95 -20.90 19.92
CA ILE A 21 -10.11 -20.07 20.25
C ILE A 21 -11.37 -20.92 20.36
N LEU A 22 -11.62 -21.82 19.40
CA LEU A 22 -12.82 -22.65 19.34
C LEU A 22 -12.90 -23.67 20.48
N ASN A 23 -11.76 -24.19 20.92
CA ASN A 23 -11.68 -25.16 22.01
C ASN A 23 -11.49 -24.50 23.38
N ASP A 24 -11.51 -23.17 23.46
CA ASP A 24 -11.22 -22.39 24.68
C ASP A 24 -9.92 -22.85 25.38
N SER A 25 -8.91 -23.21 24.58
CA SER A 25 -7.63 -23.75 25.07
C SER A 25 -6.56 -22.67 25.22
N LEU A 26 -6.96 -21.41 25.16
CA LEU A 26 -6.10 -20.25 25.43
C LEU A 26 -5.85 -20.14 26.93
N GLY A 27 -4.67 -20.60 27.36
CA GLY A 27 -4.19 -20.36 28.71
C GLY A 27 -3.99 -18.86 28.96
N VAL A 28 -4.60 -18.33 30.03
CA VAL A 28 -4.37 -16.96 30.48
C VAL A 28 -3.19 -16.97 31.43
N ALA A 29 -2.21 -16.11 31.19
CA ALA A 29 -1.06 -15.96 32.07
C ALA A 29 -1.50 -15.37 33.44
N PRO A 30 -0.94 -15.85 34.57
CA PRO A 30 -1.08 -15.19 35.86
C PRO A 30 -0.64 -13.72 35.80
N TRP A 31 -1.16 -12.89 36.70
CA TRP A 31 -0.87 -11.45 36.74
C TRP A 31 0.64 -11.16 36.80
N GLU A 32 1.42 -11.99 37.49
CA GLU A 32 2.87 -11.86 37.65
C GLU A 32 3.66 -12.13 36.37
N GLU A 33 3.06 -12.85 35.40
CA GLU A 33 3.67 -13.21 34.11
C GLU A 33 3.22 -12.31 32.95
N ILE A 34 2.28 -11.38 33.20
CA ILE A 34 1.83 -10.41 32.19
C ILE A 34 3.01 -9.51 31.84
N LYS A 35 3.42 -9.55 30.57
CA LYS A 35 4.44 -8.66 30.02
C LYS A 35 3.88 -7.24 29.85
N GLY A 36 4.75 -6.24 29.99
CA GLY A 36 4.38 -4.85 29.75
C GLY A 36 4.01 -4.58 28.28
N SER A 37 3.12 -3.62 28.07
CA SER A 37 2.83 -3.03 26.77
C SER A 37 3.52 -1.67 26.64
N GLY A 38 3.75 -1.21 25.41
CA GLY A 38 4.42 0.05 25.15
C GLY A 38 4.06 0.65 23.80
N ILE A 39 4.30 1.94 23.66
CA ILE A 39 4.14 2.65 22.39
C ILE A 39 5.50 2.72 21.71
N GLN A 40 5.57 2.22 20.47
CA GLN A 40 6.75 2.38 19.65
C GLN A 40 6.66 3.68 18.84
N ASN A 41 7.41 4.69 19.28
CA ASN A 41 7.45 5.98 18.60
C ASN A 41 8.39 5.94 17.38
N GLY A 42 8.07 6.72 16.36
CA GLY A 42 8.94 6.95 15.19
C GLY A 42 8.90 5.87 14.10
N VAL A 43 8.03 4.87 14.20
CA VAL A 43 7.89 3.79 13.18
C VAL A 43 7.57 4.34 11.79
N ILE A 44 6.71 5.36 11.69
CA ILE A 44 6.39 6.05 10.42
C ILE A 44 7.66 6.66 9.80
N LYS A 45 8.45 7.37 10.62
CA LYS A 45 9.69 7.99 10.16
C LYS A 45 10.69 6.94 9.69
N GLN A 46 10.87 5.86 10.44
CA GLN A 46 11.77 4.76 10.08
C GLN A 46 11.35 4.10 8.76
N HIS A 47 10.05 3.90 8.56
CA HIS A 47 9.51 3.35 7.31
C HIS A 47 9.78 4.28 6.10
N ILE A 48 9.51 5.59 6.25
CA ILE A 48 9.82 6.58 5.21
C ILE A 48 11.32 6.61 4.91
N GLU A 49 12.18 6.63 5.93
CA GLU A 49 13.64 6.64 5.77
C GLU A 49 14.16 5.37 5.08
N ARG A 50 13.58 4.21 5.37
CA ARG A 50 13.93 2.95 4.70
C ARG A 50 13.60 3.01 3.20
N ILE A 51 12.43 3.53 2.83
CA ILE A 51 12.04 3.65 1.40
C ILE A 51 12.95 4.66 0.69
N LEU A 52 13.26 5.80 1.33
CA LEU A 52 14.12 6.82 0.73
C LEU A 52 15.52 6.31 0.38
N GLN A 53 16.03 5.28 1.07
CA GLN A 53 17.33 4.67 0.76
C GLN A 53 17.37 3.99 -0.62
N ASP A 54 16.21 3.60 -1.17
CA ASP A 54 16.13 2.95 -2.47
C ASP A 54 16.17 3.97 -3.63
N PHE A 55 16.17 5.27 -3.33
CA PHE A 55 16.20 6.35 -4.33
C PHE A 55 17.57 7.04 -4.37
N GLN A 56 18.14 7.17 -5.56
CA GLN A 56 19.46 7.79 -5.77
C GLN A 56 19.39 9.28 -6.11
N ALA A 57 18.22 9.80 -6.48
CA ALA A 57 18.01 11.18 -6.91
C ALA A 57 16.57 11.64 -6.63
N GLU A 58 16.37 12.96 -6.68
CA GLU A 58 15.03 13.57 -6.67
C GLU A 58 14.26 13.21 -7.93
N LEU A 59 12.97 12.94 -7.79
CA LEU A 59 12.08 12.60 -8.92
C LEU A 59 11.59 13.85 -9.66
N LYS A 60 11.34 14.96 -8.93
CA LYS A 60 10.83 16.23 -9.49
C LYS A 60 9.57 16.10 -10.34
N LEU A 61 8.64 15.26 -9.90
CA LEU A 61 7.34 15.04 -10.53
C LEU A 61 6.23 15.82 -9.82
N LYS A 62 5.17 16.14 -10.53
CA LYS A 62 3.89 16.56 -9.95
C LYS A 62 2.97 15.35 -9.81
N VAL A 63 2.57 15.04 -8.58
CA VAL A 63 1.79 13.84 -8.27
C VAL A 63 0.52 14.20 -7.51
N VAL A 64 -0.62 13.66 -7.95
CA VAL A 64 -1.85 13.68 -7.16
C VAL A 64 -1.94 12.42 -6.32
N VAL A 65 -2.18 12.54 -5.02
CA VAL A 65 -2.23 11.40 -4.08
C VAL A 65 -3.61 11.32 -3.45
N ASP A 66 -4.26 10.17 -3.56
CA ASP A 66 -5.52 9.84 -2.88
C ASP A 66 -5.32 8.70 -1.86
N CYS A 67 -5.14 9.04 -0.59
CA CYS A 67 -4.97 8.04 0.46
C CYS A 67 -6.30 7.49 1.01
N GLY A 68 -7.45 7.91 0.49
CA GLY A 68 -8.76 7.41 0.93
C GLY A 68 -9.06 7.65 2.41
N CYS A 69 -8.38 8.58 3.08
CA CYS A 69 -8.36 8.78 4.53
C CYS A 69 -7.75 7.61 5.33
N GLY A 70 -7.06 6.69 4.66
CA GLY A 70 -6.40 5.52 5.25
C GLY A 70 -5.04 5.81 5.86
N ALA A 71 -4.36 4.74 6.27
CA ALA A 71 -3.08 4.78 6.97
C ALA A 71 -1.94 5.42 6.13
N ALA A 72 -1.99 5.29 4.80
CA ALA A 72 -1.01 5.91 3.89
C ALA A 72 -1.00 7.46 3.96
N SER A 73 -2.04 8.10 4.51
CA SER A 73 -2.16 9.57 4.63
C SER A 73 -0.99 10.21 5.39
N VAL A 74 -0.40 9.50 6.34
CA VAL A 74 0.76 9.98 7.13
C VAL A 74 2.11 9.54 6.56
N VAL A 75 2.12 8.83 5.43
CA VAL A 75 3.33 8.26 4.81
C VAL A 75 3.54 8.84 3.41
N THR A 76 2.66 8.51 2.45
CA THR A 76 2.90 8.72 1.02
C THR A 76 3.08 10.19 0.63
N PRO A 77 2.24 11.14 1.09
CA PRO A 77 2.45 12.56 0.75
C PRO A 77 3.77 13.12 1.27
N TYR A 78 4.20 12.69 2.47
CA TYR A 78 5.46 13.13 3.06
C TYR A 78 6.67 12.50 2.37
N LEU A 79 6.59 11.22 2.03
CA LEU A 79 7.61 10.50 1.28
C LEU A 79 7.86 11.15 -0.09
N LEU A 80 6.81 11.40 -0.87
CA LEU A 80 6.92 12.00 -2.20
C LEU A 80 7.50 13.42 -2.15
N ARG A 81 7.09 14.23 -1.16
CA ARG A 81 7.71 15.56 -0.96
C ARG A 81 9.20 15.47 -0.64
N LYS A 82 9.62 14.48 0.17
CA LYS A 82 11.05 14.24 0.44
C LYS A 82 11.82 13.77 -0.79
N LEU A 83 11.16 13.14 -1.75
CA LEU A 83 11.71 12.79 -3.06
C LEU A 83 11.71 13.98 -4.06
N GLY A 84 11.35 15.18 -3.62
CA GLY A 84 11.36 16.39 -4.44
C GLY A 84 10.12 16.56 -5.34
N CYS A 85 9.05 15.78 -5.11
CA CYS A 85 7.81 15.93 -5.87
C CYS A 85 6.95 17.11 -5.40
N GLU A 86 6.23 17.74 -6.34
CA GLU A 86 5.08 18.58 -6.04
C GLU A 86 3.87 17.66 -5.77
N VAL A 87 3.31 17.71 -4.57
CA VAL A 87 2.23 16.80 -4.15
C VAL A 87 0.91 17.55 -3.98
N VAL A 88 -0.09 17.14 -4.75
CA VAL A 88 -1.50 17.53 -4.58
C VAL A 88 -2.20 16.41 -3.82
N GLU A 89 -2.77 16.72 -2.66
CA GLU A 89 -3.42 15.74 -1.79
C GLU A 89 -4.94 15.71 -2.01
N ILE A 90 -5.49 14.50 -2.04
CA ILE A 90 -6.91 14.18 -2.00
C ILE A 90 -7.09 13.18 -0.85
N ASN A 91 -8.05 13.40 0.05
CA ASN A 91 -8.35 12.46 1.12
C ASN A 91 -7.11 12.01 1.93
N CYS A 92 -6.10 12.87 2.13
CA CYS A 92 -4.84 12.53 2.82
C CYS A 92 -4.84 12.93 4.30
N TYR A 93 -5.97 12.77 4.98
CA TYR A 93 -6.06 12.94 6.43
C TYR A 93 -6.59 11.63 7.05
N PRO A 94 -5.93 11.08 8.09
CA PRO A 94 -6.41 9.86 8.72
C PRO A 94 -7.82 10.04 9.31
N SER A 95 -8.76 9.22 8.88
CA SER A 95 -10.14 9.22 9.37
C SER A 95 -10.76 7.85 9.19
N GLY A 96 -11.58 7.42 10.16
CA GLY A 96 -12.44 6.24 10.01
C GLY A 96 -13.66 6.48 9.10
N PHE A 97 -13.83 7.72 8.62
CA PHE A 97 -14.83 8.07 7.62
C PHE A 97 -14.20 8.11 6.24
N PHE A 98 -14.63 7.19 5.37
CA PHE A 98 -14.10 7.01 4.03
C PHE A 98 -14.96 7.74 2.99
N PRO A 99 -14.43 8.76 2.29
CA PRO A 99 -15.19 9.58 1.34
C PRO A 99 -15.45 8.88 -0.01
N ARG A 100 -14.70 7.82 -0.30
CA ARG A 100 -14.91 6.90 -1.42
C ARG A 100 -14.81 5.45 -0.91
N GLY A 101 -15.13 4.48 -1.77
CA GLY A 101 -14.86 3.08 -1.46
C GLY A 101 -13.38 2.87 -1.10
N ILE A 102 -13.14 2.05 -0.07
CA ILE A 102 -11.82 1.82 0.51
C ILE A 102 -10.88 1.22 -0.55
N GLU A 103 -11.40 0.24 -1.29
CA GLU A 103 -10.71 -0.39 -2.41
C GLU A 103 -10.43 0.62 -3.54
N PRO A 104 -9.18 0.77 -4.02
CA PRO A 104 -8.81 1.72 -5.06
C PRO A 104 -9.20 1.20 -6.46
N THR A 105 -10.46 0.80 -6.66
CA THR A 105 -10.97 0.39 -7.97
C THR A 105 -11.19 1.60 -8.89
N GLU A 106 -11.20 1.40 -10.21
CA GLU A 106 -11.46 2.48 -11.18
C GLU A 106 -12.73 3.28 -10.85
N SER A 107 -13.82 2.60 -10.46
CA SER A 107 -15.08 3.25 -10.07
C SER A 107 -14.95 4.18 -8.86
N ASN A 108 -14.02 3.88 -7.95
CA ASN A 108 -13.80 4.66 -6.73
C ASN A 108 -12.80 5.81 -6.92
N LEU A 109 -12.05 5.82 -8.02
CA LEU A 109 -10.96 6.79 -8.26
C LEU A 109 -11.29 7.88 -9.28
N GLN A 110 -12.57 8.11 -9.55
CA GLN A 110 -13.01 9.13 -10.53
C GLN A 110 -12.49 10.54 -10.19
N ASP A 111 -12.46 10.89 -8.90
CA ASP A 111 -11.93 12.18 -8.45
C ASP A 111 -10.41 12.29 -8.65
N LEU A 112 -9.66 11.23 -8.34
CA LEU A 112 -8.23 11.16 -8.62
C LEU A 112 -7.94 11.28 -10.12
N MET A 113 -8.70 10.56 -10.96
CA MET A 113 -8.56 10.60 -12.41
C MET A 113 -8.81 12.00 -12.98
N LYS A 114 -9.88 12.65 -12.52
CA LYS A 114 -10.21 14.01 -12.89
C LYS A 114 -9.12 14.99 -12.43
N ALA A 115 -8.74 14.92 -11.16
CA ALA A 115 -7.75 15.82 -10.57
C ALA A 115 -6.38 15.70 -11.24
N THR A 116 -5.92 14.48 -11.52
CA THR A 116 -4.63 14.24 -12.21
C THR A 116 -4.57 15.03 -13.52
N ARG A 117 -5.63 14.97 -14.32
CA ARG A 117 -5.75 15.74 -15.57
C ARG A 117 -5.87 17.25 -15.34
N GLU A 118 -6.73 17.67 -14.41
CA GLU A 118 -6.99 19.10 -14.17
C GLU A 118 -5.80 19.86 -13.59
N PHE A 119 -5.02 19.21 -12.73
CA PHE A 119 -3.79 19.78 -12.18
C PHE A 119 -2.58 19.63 -13.10
N GLY A 120 -2.71 18.93 -14.23
CA GLY A 120 -1.61 18.62 -15.15
C GLY A 120 -0.49 17.86 -14.45
N ALA A 121 -0.85 16.89 -13.61
CA ALA A 121 0.11 16.06 -12.88
C ALA A 121 0.68 14.96 -13.78
N ASP A 122 1.91 14.54 -13.51
CA ASP A 122 2.58 13.47 -14.25
C ASP A 122 1.94 12.10 -13.98
N LEU A 123 1.40 11.91 -12.77
CA LEU A 123 0.62 10.74 -12.39
C LEU A 123 -0.27 11.00 -11.16
N GLY A 124 -1.25 10.12 -10.98
CA GLY A 124 -2.02 9.95 -9.76
C GLY A 124 -1.66 8.64 -9.04
N ILE A 125 -1.67 8.65 -7.71
CA ILE A 125 -1.46 7.47 -6.85
C ILE A 125 -2.63 7.37 -5.89
N ALA A 126 -3.25 6.20 -5.81
CA ALA A 126 -4.26 5.89 -4.80
C ALA A 126 -3.79 4.78 -3.87
N HIS A 127 -4.23 4.82 -2.62
CA HIS A 127 -4.08 3.73 -1.65
C HIS A 127 -5.44 3.21 -1.17
N ASP A 128 -5.43 1.99 -0.63
CA ASP A 128 -6.52 1.45 0.17
C ASP A 128 -6.39 1.83 1.66
N GLY A 129 -7.23 1.24 2.51
CA GLY A 129 -7.47 1.71 3.87
C GLY A 129 -6.26 1.59 4.81
N ASP A 130 -5.56 0.46 4.78
CA ASP A 130 -4.33 0.24 5.54
C ASP A 130 -3.06 0.52 4.71
N GLY A 131 -3.21 0.75 3.40
CA GLY A 131 -2.16 1.28 2.54
C GLY A 131 -1.17 0.23 2.06
N ASP A 132 -1.52 -1.06 2.12
CA ASP A 132 -0.70 -2.14 1.59
C ASP A 132 -0.85 -2.27 0.05
N ARG A 133 -1.94 -1.74 -0.50
CA ARG A 133 -2.20 -1.70 -1.94
C ARG A 133 -2.15 -0.28 -2.47
N MET A 134 -1.79 -0.20 -3.75
CA MET A 134 -1.79 1.03 -4.51
C MET A 134 -2.34 0.81 -5.92
N MET A 135 -2.96 1.83 -6.49
CA MET A 135 -3.27 1.92 -7.93
C MET A 135 -2.76 3.24 -8.50
N ALA A 136 -2.45 3.26 -9.80
CA ALA A 136 -1.96 4.45 -10.48
C ALA A 136 -2.97 4.98 -11.50
N VAL A 137 -2.85 6.28 -11.76
CA VAL A 137 -3.52 6.96 -12.86
C VAL A 137 -2.45 7.68 -13.67
N ASP A 138 -2.52 7.61 -15.00
CA ASP A 138 -1.56 8.31 -15.85
C ASP A 138 -1.88 9.81 -16.02
N ASP A 139 -0.98 10.52 -16.70
CA ASP A 139 -1.07 11.95 -17.04
C ASP A 139 -2.36 12.35 -17.78
N LYS A 140 -3.01 11.39 -18.44
CA LYS A 140 -4.27 11.60 -19.17
C LYS A 140 -5.51 11.31 -18.33
N GLY A 141 -5.33 10.92 -17.07
CA GLY A 141 -6.42 10.55 -16.18
C GLY A 141 -6.97 9.15 -16.44
N ARG A 142 -6.19 8.24 -17.03
CA ARG A 142 -6.61 6.85 -17.28
C ARG A 142 -6.15 5.95 -16.15
N PHE A 143 -7.07 5.11 -15.65
CA PHE A 143 -6.76 4.14 -14.61
C PHE A 143 -5.81 3.04 -15.09
N ILE A 144 -4.81 2.71 -14.28
CA ILE A 144 -3.88 1.62 -14.53
C ILE A 144 -4.23 0.46 -13.59
N SER A 145 -4.67 -0.66 -14.17
CA SER A 145 -5.07 -1.86 -13.42
C SER A 145 -3.89 -2.53 -12.72
N GLY A 146 -4.19 -3.34 -11.70
CA GLY A 146 -3.19 -4.11 -10.94
C GLY A 146 -2.27 -4.95 -11.83
N ASP A 147 -2.82 -5.64 -12.84
CA ASP A 147 -2.00 -6.43 -13.77
C ASP A 147 -1.04 -5.56 -14.59
N LYS A 148 -1.46 -4.38 -15.03
CA LYS A 148 -0.58 -3.45 -15.73
C LYS A 148 0.49 -2.91 -14.79
N MET A 149 0.15 -2.62 -13.54
CA MET A 149 1.11 -2.22 -12.53
C MET A 149 2.14 -3.32 -12.28
N LEU A 150 1.71 -4.57 -12.15
CA LEU A 150 2.58 -5.73 -11.99
C LEU A 150 3.54 -5.87 -13.18
N ALA A 151 3.04 -5.73 -14.40
CA ALA A 151 3.87 -5.75 -15.61
C ALA A 151 4.92 -4.63 -15.62
N ILE A 152 4.50 -3.39 -15.30
CA ILE A 152 5.40 -2.23 -15.21
C ILE A 152 6.49 -2.48 -14.17
N PHE A 153 6.14 -2.97 -12.98
CA PHE A 153 7.10 -3.26 -11.92
C PHE A 153 8.05 -4.40 -12.27
N ALA A 154 7.54 -5.50 -12.82
CA ALA A 154 8.37 -6.62 -13.25
C ALA A 154 9.39 -6.20 -14.31
N GLN A 155 8.98 -5.37 -15.28
CA GLN A 155 9.88 -4.83 -16.29
C GLN A 155 10.90 -3.86 -15.68
N ALA A 156 10.46 -2.92 -14.83
CA ALA A 156 11.32 -1.93 -14.20
C ALA A 156 12.40 -2.57 -13.31
N LEU A 157 12.03 -3.64 -12.59
CA LEU A 157 12.94 -4.39 -11.73
C LEU A 157 13.75 -5.46 -12.48
N GLN A 158 13.53 -5.63 -13.79
CA GLN A 158 14.13 -6.69 -14.60
C GLN A 158 13.94 -8.07 -13.93
N ALA A 159 12.73 -8.32 -13.45
CA ALA A 159 12.37 -9.56 -12.81
C ALA A 159 12.60 -10.73 -13.78
N LYS A 160 13.11 -11.84 -13.28
CA LYS A 160 13.25 -13.09 -14.04
C LYS A 160 12.08 -14.04 -13.82
N GLU A 161 11.35 -13.86 -12.73
CA GLU A 161 10.22 -14.68 -12.34
C GLU A 161 9.25 -13.78 -11.58
N VAL A 162 7.96 -13.97 -11.83
CA VAL A 162 6.87 -13.27 -11.14
C VAL A 162 5.91 -14.31 -10.58
N VAL A 163 5.64 -14.24 -9.29
CA VAL A 163 4.64 -15.09 -8.63
C VAL A 163 3.35 -14.28 -8.52
N THR A 164 2.29 -14.78 -9.14
CA THR A 164 0.96 -14.16 -9.11
C THR A 164 -0.12 -15.23 -9.03
N THR A 165 -1.36 -14.81 -8.84
CA THR A 165 -2.55 -15.66 -8.78
C THR A 165 -3.07 -16.00 -10.18
N ILE A 166 -3.90 -17.03 -10.29
CA ILE A 166 -4.42 -17.54 -11.58
C ILE A 166 -5.40 -16.59 -12.29
N ASP A 167 -5.90 -15.57 -11.59
CA ASP A 167 -6.81 -14.55 -12.09
C ASP A 167 -6.08 -13.34 -12.69
N ALA A 168 -4.75 -13.28 -12.56
CA ALA A 168 -3.95 -12.26 -13.23
C ALA A 168 -4.04 -12.40 -14.76
N SER A 169 -3.96 -11.27 -15.47
CA SER A 169 -3.97 -11.25 -16.93
C SER A 169 -2.84 -12.09 -17.55
N MET A 170 -3.18 -12.83 -18.62
CA MET A 170 -2.21 -13.51 -19.50
C MET A 170 -1.16 -12.56 -20.09
N ALA A 171 -1.40 -11.25 -20.06
CA ALA A 171 -0.41 -10.25 -20.44
C ALA A 171 0.91 -10.38 -19.64
N ILE A 172 0.86 -10.91 -18.41
CA ILE A 172 2.05 -11.19 -17.60
C ILE A 172 2.88 -12.34 -18.21
N ASP A 173 2.22 -13.43 -18.64
CA ASP A 173 2.91 -14.55 -19.30
C ASP A 173 3.49 -14.13 -20.66
N GLU A 174 2.78 -13.28 -21.39
CA GLU A 174 3.20 -12.75 -22.69
C GLU A 174 4.44 -11.84 -22.60
N MET A 175 4.81 -11.34 -21.41
CA MET A 175 6.06 -10.61 -21.21
C MET A 175 7.30 -11.49 -21.41
N GLY A 176 7.16 -12.82 -21.29
CA GLY A 176 8.26 -13.77 -21.45
C GLY A 176 9.35 -13.64 -20.40
N LEU A 177 8.96 -13.30 -19.16
CA LEU A 177 9.85 -13.23 -17.99
C LEU A 177 10.36 -14.62 -17.62
#